data_AF-A0A316R5R6-F1
#
_entry.id   AF-A0A316R5R6-F1
#
_cell.length_a   1.000
_cell.length_b   1.000
_cell.length_c   1.000
_cell.angle_alpha   90.00
_cell.angle_beta   90.00
_cell.angle_gamma   90.00
#
_symmetry.space_group_name_H-M   'P 1'
#
loop_
_entity.id
_entity.type
_entity.pdbx_description
1 polymer ?
#
loop_
_entity_poly.entity_id
_entity_poly.type
_entity_poly.pdbx_seq_one_letter_code
_entity_poly.pdbx_strand_id
1 'polypeptide(L)'
;MANKKVSLKNKEGDTLYPKTLLEHVFNAAGTALSAILNAMNTVIDGKLGKTEKAASATTADRAIADGQGNNIDQTYARKADIGNAYKVKGTVQNTAALHGLETVSQGDVYNIAEAGTLGADDFPAGSNVVYISDTPNQASDDASWDLLGGTYDLSEYAKKTDLIDMTYTIDGSVDY
;
A
#
# COMPACT_ATOMS: atom_id res chain seq x y z
N MET A 1 54.37 76.05 -2.15
CA MET A 1 53.88 76.06 -3.54
C MET A 1 52.48 75.49 -3.54
N ALA A 2 51.48 76.20 -4.08
CA ALA A 2 50.09 75.73 -4.09
C ALA A 2 49.86 74.77 -5.26
N ASN A 3 49.38 73.56 -4.99
CA ASN A 3 49.02 72.59 -6.03
C ASN A 3 47.82 73.14 -6.84
N LYS A 4 48.07 73.55 -8.08
CA LYS A 4 47.03 74.02 -8.99
C LYS A 4 46.35 72.80 -9.62
N LYS A 5 45.06 72.60 -9.36
CA LYS A 5 44.25 71.61 -10.09
C LYS A 5 44.23 72.01 -11.57
N VAL A 6 44.80 71.18 -12.43
CA VAL A 6 44.70 71.33 -13.89
C VAL A 6 43.53 70.49 -14.36
N SER A 7 42.55 71.12 -15.00
CA SER A 7 41.43 70.44 -15.66
C SER A 7 41.67 70.46 -17.16
N LEU A 8 41.65 69.29 -17.79
CA LEU A 8 41.77 69.16 -19.24
C LEU A 8 40.37 69.18 -19.85
N LYS A 9 40.21 69.74 -21.05
CA LYS A 9 38.93 69.77 -21.78
C LYS A 9 39.08 69.23 -23.20
N ASN A 10 38.06 68.58 -23.74
CA ASN A 10 38.02 68.18 -25.14
C ASN A 10 37.71 69.40 -26.05
N LYS A 11 37.72 69.20 -27.36
CA LYS A 11 37.40 70.23 -28.36
C LYS A 11 35.95 70.75 -28.29
N GLU A 12 35.07 70.02 -27.62
CA GLU A 12 33.67 70.36 -27.38
C GLU A 12 33.47 71.08 -26.03
N GLY A 13 34.55 71.24 -25.24
CA GLY A 13 34.55 71.97 -23.96
C GLY A 13 34.27 71.11 -22.72
N ASP A 14 34.12 69.80 -22.88
CA ASP A 14 33.85 68.86 -21.78
C ASP A 14 35.13 68.56 -20.99
N THR A 15 35.01 68.55 -19.66
CA THR A 15 36.12 68.19 -18.76
C THR A 15 36.51 66.73 -18.94
N LEU A 16 37.74 66.49 -19.36
CA LEU A 16 38.34 65.16 -19.50
C LEU A 16 38.84 64.69 -18.13
N TYR A 17 38.28 63.58 -17.66
CA TYR A 17 38.79 62.85 -16.50
C TYR A 17 39.83 61.81 -16.93
N PRO A 18 40.88 61.57 -16.12
CA PRO A 18 41.85 60.53 -16.43
C PRO A 18 41.13 59.19 -16.56
N LYS A 19 41.33 58.50 -17.69
CA LYS A 19 40.75 57.19 -17.96
C LYS A 19 41.46 56.15 -17.08
N THR A 20 41.06 56.03 -15.82
CA THR A 20 41.43 54.86 -15.03
C THR A 20 40.81 53.65 -15.72
N LEU A 21 41.60 52.61 -15.97
CA LEU A 21 41.05 51.33 -16.41
C LEU A 21 40.15 50.83 -15.28
N LEU A 22 38.83 51.06 -15.42
CA LEU A 22 37.76 50.77 -14.46
C LEU A 22 37.90 51.50 -13.11
N GLU A 23 37.00 52.45 -12.85
CA GLU A 23 36.70 52.83 -11.47
C GLU A 23 36.02 51.65 -10.78
N HIS A 24 36.79 50.81 -10.09
CA HIS A 24 36.20 49.80 -9.22
C HIS A 24 35.57 50.51 -8.02
N VAL A 25 34.26 50.36 -7.83
CA VAL A 25 33.58 50.81 -6.62
C VAL A 25 33.97 49.86 -5.49
N PHE A 26 34.59 50.41 -4.46
CA PHE A 26 34.97 49.67 -3.26
C PHE A 26 34.01 50.01 -2.11
N ASN A 27 33.76 49.05 -1.22
CA ASN A 27 33.10 49.33 0.05
C ASN A 27 34.08 50.01 1.03
N ALA A 28 33.57 50.42 2.20
CA ALA A 28 34.39 51.03 3.26
C ALA A 28 35.54 50.14 3.77
N ALA A 29 35.47 48.83 3.52
CA ALA A 29 36.50 47.85 3.85
C ALA A 29 37.50 47.59 2.71
N GLY A 30 37.44 48.35 1.60
CA GLY A 30 38.34 48.19 0.46
C GLY A 30 38.06 46.97 -0.42
N THR A 31 36.91 46.31 -0.27
CA THR A 31 36.50 45.18 -1.12
C THR A 31 35.81 45.70 -2.37
N ALA A 32 36.20 45.19 -3.54
CA ALA A 32 35.56 45.54 -4.80
C ALA A 32 34.11 45.03 -4.84
N LEU A 33 33.19 45.88 -5.26
CA LEU A 33 31.76 45.54 -5.37
C LEU A 33 31.51 44.34 -6.30
N SER A 34 32.33 44.15 -7.33
CA SER A 34 32.26 42.98 -8.23
C SER A 34 32.53 41.65 -7.52
N ALA A 35 33.45 41.63 -6.54
CA ALA A 35 33.73 40.43 -5.75
C ALA A 35 32.54 40.07 -4.85
N ILE A 36 31.85 41.09 -4.31
CA ILE A 36 30.64 40.91 -3.50
C ILE A 36 29.51 40.33 -4.36
N LEU A 37 29.28 40.87 -5.55
CA LEU A 37 28.26 40.36 -6.49
C LEU A 37 28.53 38.91 -6.90
N ASN A 38 29.79 38.56 -7.17
CA ASN A 38 30.17 37.19 -7.52
C ASN A 38 29.97 36.21 -6.35
N ALA A 39 30.27 36.63 -5.12
CA ALA A 39 30.02 35.83 -3.92
C ALA A 39 28.52 35.63 -3.68
N MET A 40 27.72 36.68 -3.87
CA MET A 40 26.25 36.59 -3.78
C MET A 40 25.67 35.64 -4.82
N ASN A 41 26.09 35.74 -6.09
CA ASN A 41 25.65 34.82 -7.14
C ASN A 41 25.99 33.37 -6.79
N THR A 42 27.24 33.10 -6.38
CA THR A 42 27.67 31.76 -5.94
C THR A 42 26.80 31.21 -4.80
N VAL A 43 26.47 32.03 -3.81
CA VAL A 43 25.62 31.63 -2.68
C VAL A 43 24.18 31.39 -3.12
N ILE A 44 23.65 32.23 -4.01
CA ILE A 44 22.30 32.12 -4.56
C ILE A 44 22.18 30.84 -5.40
N ASP A 45 23.12 30.57 -6.30
CA ASP A 45 23.18 29.36 -7.13
C ASP A 45 23.28 28.11 -6.26
N GLY A 46 24.14 28.14 -5.23
CA GLY A 46 24.29 27.04 -4.29
C GLY A 46 23.07 26.79 -3.41
N LYS A 47 22.27 27.82 -3.10
CA LYS A 47 21.01 27.69 -2.37
C LYS A 47 19.88 27.20 -3.28
N LEU A 48 19.69 27.81 -4.46
CA LEU A 48 18.68 27.42 -5.44
C LEU A 48 18.84 25.95 -5.84
N GLY A 49 20.04 25.50 -6.17
CA GLY A 49 20.29 24.09 -6.55
C GLY A 49 20.06 23.07 -5.43
N LYS A 50 20.18 23.48 -4.16
CA LYS A 50 19.85 22.61 -3.01
C LYS A 50 18.35 22.62 -2.69
N THR A 51 17.69 23.77 -2.83
CA THR A 51 16.26 23.90 -2.55
C THR A 51 15.40 23.24 -3.64
N GLU A 52 15.81 23.25 -4.91
CA GLU A 52 15.10 22.54 -5.99
C GLU A 52 15.20 21.02 -5.84
N LYS A 53 16.40 20.51 -5.51
CA LYS A 53 16.59 19.10 -5.19
C LYS A 53 15.89 18.70 -3.89
N ALA A 54 15.78 19.60 -2.91
CA ALA A 54 15.04 19.38 -1.66
C ALA A 54 13.54 19.70 -1.74
N ALA A 55 13.01 20.25 -2.84
CA ALA A 55 11.58 20.49 -3.02
C ALA A 55 10.95 19.40 -3.89
N SER A 56 11.62 18.95 -4.96
CA SER A 56 11.08 17.89 -5.83
C SER A 56 11.37 16.47 -5.30
N ALA A 57 12.58 16.18 -4.79
CA ALA A 57 12.89 14.87 -4.22
C ALA A 57 12.10 14.61 -2.93
N THR A 58 11.91 15.64 -2.10
CA THR A 58 11.11 15.54 -0.87
C THR A 58 9.61 15.45 -1.15
N THR A 59 9.12 15.68 -2.38
CA THR A 59 7.68 15.53 -2.67
C THR A 59 7.40 14.22 -3.38
N ALA A 60 8.29 13.75 -4.26
CA ALA A 60 8.16 12.45 -4.90
C ALA A 60 8.57 11.29 -3.99
N ASP A 61 9.72 11.35 -3.31
CA ASP A 61 10.18 10.25 -2.43
C ASP A 61 9.34 10.16 -1.15
N ARG A 62 8.86 11.29 -0.62
CA ARG A 62 7.90 11.29 0.50
C ARG A 62 6.48 10.90 0.09
N ALA A 63 6.10 10.99 -1.17
CA ALA A 63 4.78 10.51 -1.58
C ALA A 63 4.67 8.98 -1.45
N ILE A 64 5.80 8.29 -1.49
CA ILE A 64 5.91 6.83 -1.44
C ILE A 64 6.39 6.36 -0.07
N ALA A 65 6.72 7.26 0.86
CA ALA A 65 7.19 6.92 2.20
C ALA A 65 6.25 7.45 3.29
N ASP A 66 5.98 6.64 4.32
CA ASP A 66 5.17 7.07 5.47
C ASP A 66 5.94 8.01 6.42
N GLY A 67 5.29 8.43 7.52
CA GLY A 67 5.91 9.28 8.53
C GLY A 67 7.09 8.64 9.29
N GLN A 68 7.31 7.33 9.12
CA GLN A 68 8.41 6.56 9.72
C GLN A 68 9.50 6.23 8.68
N GLY A 69 9.32 6.60 7.41
CA GLY A 69 10.25 6.33 6.31
C GLY A 69 10.05 4.98 5.61
N ASN A 70 8.96 4.25 5.90
CA ASN A 70 8.66 2.99 5.23
C ASN A 70 8.08 3.24 3.84
N ASN A 71 8.47 2.43 2.86
CA ASN A 71 7.90 2.52 1.51
C ASN A 71 6.44 1.99 1.51
N ILE A 72 5.48 2.88 1.26
CA ILE A 72 4.04 2.62 1.34
C ILE A 72 3.62 1.46 0.42
N ASP A 73 4.17 1.38 -0.79
CA ASP A 73 3.85 0.34 -1.79
C ASP A 73 4.42 -1.04 -1.46
N GLN A 74 5.46 -1.11 -0.64
CA GLN A 74 6.11 -2.37 -0.24
C GLN A 74 5.69 -2.84 1.14
N THR A 75 5.43 -1.91 2.07
CA THR A 75 5.19 -2.22 3.48
C THR A 75 3.72 -2.51 3.77
N TYR A 76 2.78 -1.91 3.03
CA TYR A 76 1.35 -2.03 3.29
C TYR A 76 0.63 -2.75 2.15
N ALA A 77 -0.24 -3.68 2.51
CA ALA A 77 -1.17 -4.29 1.56
C ALA A 77 -2.20 -3.24 1.11
N ARG A 78 -2.47 -3.17 -0.20
CA ARG A 78 -3.53 -2.32 -0.74
C ARG A 78 -4.88 -2.91 -0.34
N LYS A 79 -5.92 -2.07 -0.36
CA LYS A 79 -7.30 -2.54 -0.16
C LYS A 79 -7.67 -3.66 -1.14
N ALA A 80 -7.14 -3.60 -2.37
CA ALA A 80 -7.32 -4.66 -3.37
C ALA A 80 -6.65 -5.98 -2.95
N ASP A 81 -5.47 -5.93 -2.32
CA ASP A 81 -4.72 -7.12 -1.91
C ASP A 81 -5.44 -7.87 -0.77
N ILE A 82 -6.10 -7.15 0.14
CA ILE A 82 -6.83 -7.74 1.28
C ILE A 82 -8.27 -8.15 0.90
N GLY A 83 -8.92 -7.39 0.01
CA GLY A 83 -10.35 -7.56 -0.30
C GLY A 83 -10.69 -8.72 -1.24
N ASN A 84 -9.70 -9.42 -1.81
CA ASN A 84 -9.93 -10.41 -2.86
C ASN A 84 -10.07 -11.86 -2.37
N ALA A 85 -9.63 -12.19 -1.15
CA ALA A 85 -9.58 -13.60 -0.72
C ALA A 85 -10.97 -14.21 -0.50
N TYR A 86 -11.84 -13.53 0.26
CA TYR A 86 -13.20 -13.99 0.56
C TYR A 86 -14.20 -12.83 0.48
N LYS A 87 -15.14 -12.93 -0.46
CA LYS A 87 -16.12 -11.91 -0.82
C LYS A 87 -17.52 -12.45 -0.61
N VAL A 88 -18.13 -12.17 0.54
CA VAL A 88 -19.49 -12.64 0.85
C VAL A 88 -20.51 -12.05 -0.14
N LYS A 89 -21.26 -12.92 -0.80
CA LYS A 89 -22.25 -12.57 -1.85
C LYS A 89 -23.69 -12.73 -1.42
N GLY A 90 -23.95 -13.57 -0.41
CA GLY A 90 -25.29 -13.81 0.14
C GLY A 90 -25.58 -15.30 0.31
N THR A 91 -26.85 -15.66 0.18
CA THR A 91 -27.37 -17.01 0.40
C THR A 91 -28.04 -17.55 -0.86
N VAL A 92 -27.74 -18.80 -1.21
CA VAL A 92 -28.46 -19.59 -2.22
C VAL A 92 -29.22 -20.74 -1.53
N GLN A 93 -30.25 -21.28 -2.19
CA GLN A 93 -31.10 -22.30 -1.59
C GLN A 93 -30.35 -23.64 -1.42
N ASN A 94 -29.71 -24.13 -2.49
CA ASN A 94 -29.04 -25.43 -2.58
C ASN A 94 -27.91 -25.40 -3.64
N THR A 95 -27.21 -26.52 -3.84
CA THR A 95 -26.12 -26.63 -4.82
C THR A 95 -26.56 -26.42 -6.27
N ALA A 96 -27.78 -26.81 -6.63
CA ALA A 96 -28.31 -26.54 -7.97
C ALA A 96 -28.44 -25.03 -8.22
N ALA A 97 -28.90 -24.26 -7.23
CA ALA A 97 -28.96 -22.80 -7.31
C ALA A 97 -27.56 -22.16 -7.33
N LEU A 98 -26.59 -22.75 -6.62
CA LEU A 98 -25.19 -22.33 -6.64
C LEU A 98 -24.58 -22.47 -8.05
N HIS A 99 -24.76 -23.64 -8.69
CA HIS A 99 -24.27 -23.90 -10.05
C HIS A 99 -24.97 -23.03 -11.12
N GLY A 100 -26.20 -22.62 -10.85
CA GLY A 100 -26.97 -21.72 -11.70
C GLY A 100 -26.55 -20.25 -11.65
N LEU A 101 -25.56 -19.87 -10.83
CA LEU A 101 -25.08 -18.48 -10.77
C LEU A 101 -24.31 -18.10 -12.05
N GLU A 102 -24.79 -17.08 -12.76
CA GLU A 102 -24.17 -16.61 -14.02
C GLU A 102 -22.92 -15.74 -13.80
N THR A 103 -22.85 -15.07 -12.65
CA THR A 103 -21.75 -14.16 -12.31
C THR A 103 -21.05 -14.59 -11.02
N VAL A 104 -19.94 -15.29 -11.18
CA VAL A 104 -19.09 -15.77 -10.08
C VAL A 104 -17.62 -15.50 -10.40
N SER A 105 -16.82 -15.21 -9.39
CA SER A 105 -15.40 -14.95 -9.53
C SER A 105 -14.64 -15.49 -8.33
N GLN A 106 -13.37 -15.85 -8.52
CA GLN A 106 -12.53 -16.41 -7.46
C GLN A 106 -12.65 -15.63 -6.15
N GLY A 107 -12.85 -16.35 -5.05
CA GLY A 107 -13.06 -15.79 -3.71
C GLY A 107 -14.49 -15.36 -3.42
N ASP A 108 -15.45 -15.44 -4.35
CA ASP A 108 -16.87 -15.22 -4.04
C ASP A 108 -17.38 -16.30 -3.08
N VAL A 109 -18.02 -15.89 -1.99
CA VAL A 109 -18.51 -16.78 -0.93
C VAL A 109 -20.03 -16.72 -0.86
N TYR A 110 -20.68 -17.87 -0.88
CA TYR A 110 -22.12 -18.00 -0.66
C TYR A 110 -22.41 -18.93 0.52
N ASN A 111 -23.48 -18.64 1.24
CA ASN A 111 -24.09 -19.57 2.18
C ASN A 111 -25.11 -20.44 1.43
N ILE A 112 -25.16 -21.74 1.70
CA ILE A 112 -26.19 -22.65 1.20
C ILE A 112 -27.24 -22.88 2.30
N ALA A 113 -28.51 -22.57 2.03
CA ALA A 113 -29.57 -22.60 3.04
C ALA A 113 -29.97 -24.02 3.44
N GLU A 114 -29.97 -24.97 2.50
CA GLU A 114 -30.34 -26.37 2.72
C GLU A 114 -29.09 -27.24 2.97
N ALA A 115 -29.27 -28.36 3.66
CA ALA A 115 -28.23 -29.40 3.72
C ALA A 115 -28.11 -30.08 2.35
N GLY A 116 -26.92 -30.59 2.03
CA GLY A 116 -26.69 -31.21 0.74
C GLY A 116 -25.28 -31.78 0.62
N THR A 117 -24.86 -31.97 -0.62
CA THR A 117 -23.55 -32.54 -0.97
C THR A 117 -22.86 -31.64 -1.97
N LEU A 118 -21.55 -31.44 -1.83
CA LEU A 118 -20.70 -30.82 -2.85
C LEU A 118 -19.63 -31.84 -3.23
N GLY A 119 -19.72 -32.41 -4.43
CA GLY A 119 -18.89 -33.54 -4.81
C GLY A 119 -19.20 -34.77 -3.94
N ALA A 120 -18.19 -35.24 -3.20
CA ALA A 120 -18.32 -36.39 -2.28
C ALA A 120 -18.58 -35.99 -0.82
N ASP A 121 -18.54 -34.69 -0.51
CA ASP A 121 -18.59 -34.19 0.86
C ASP A 121 -20.01 -33.73 1.21
N ASP A 122 -20.55 -34.30 2.29
CA ASP A 122 -21.83 -33.88 2.88
C ASP A 122 -21.64 -32.61 3.71
N PHE A 123 -22.63 -31.72 3.68
CA PHE A 123 -22.63 -30.50 4.48
C PHE A 123 -24.01 -30.18 5.08
N PRO A 124 -24.06 -29.59 6.30
CA PRO A 124 -25.32 -29.21 6.93
C PRO A 124 -25.91 -27.92 6.31
N ALA A 125 -27.19 -27.67 6.57
CA ALA A 125 -27.83 -26.40 6.26
C ALA A 125 -27.07 -25.22 6.87
N GLY A 126 -26.83 -24.17 6.09
CA GLY A 126 -26.08 -22.98 6.50
C GLY A 126 -24.56 -23.07 6.28
N SER A 127 -24.08 -24.05 5.52
CA SER A 127 -22.65 -24.12 5.17
C SER A 127 -22.24 -23.04 4.17
N ASN A 128 -21.02 -22.53 4.33
CA ASN A 128 -20.43 -21.57 3.39
C ASN A 128 -19.56 -22.30 2.38
N VAL A 129 -19.61 -21.83 1.13
CA VAL A 129 -18.77 -22.28 0.02
C VAL A 129 -18.08 -21.11 -0.64
N VAL A 130 -16.86 -21.31 -1.13
CA VAL A 130 -16.08 -20.32 -1.88
C VAL A 130 -15.84 -20.79 -3.31
N TYR A 131 -15.96 -19.88 -4.28
CA TYR A 131 -15.57 -20.15 -5.66
C TYR A 131 -14.05 -20.10 -5.80
N ILE A 132 -13.42 -21.18 -6.24
CA ILE A 132 -11.95 -21.31 -6.29
C ILE A 132 -11.36 -21.25 -7.69
N SER A 133 -12.19 -21.42 -8.73
CA SER A 133 -11.70 -21.43 -10.11
C SER A 133 -11.15 -20.07 -10.57
N ASP A 134 -10.04 -20.12 -11.31
CA ASP A 134 -9.34 -18.94 -11.84
C ASP A 134 -10.11 -18.25 -12.99
N THR A 135 -11.07 -18.94 -13.61
CA THR A 135 -11.83 -18.39 -14.75
C THR A 135 -13.19 -17.90 -14.27
N PRO A 136 -13.46 -16.58 -14.25
CA PRO A 136 -14.72 -16.05 -13.78
C PRO A 136 -15.87 -16.28 -14.77
N ASN A 137 -17.10 -16.23 -14.25
CA ASN A 137 -18.36 -16.24 -15.01
C ASN A 137 -18.49 -17.43 -15.99
N GLN A 138 -18.00 -18.60 -15.58
CA GLN A 138 -18.27 -19.86 -16.26
C GLN A 138 -19.38 -20.61 -15.53
N ALA A 139 -20.08 -21.47 -16.26
CA ALA A 139 -20.94 -22.48 -15.63
C ALA A 139 -20.11 -23.22 -14.59
N SER A 140 -20.58 -23.22 -13.34
CA SER A 140 -19.84 -23.80 -12.23
C SER A 140 -20.37 -25.19 -11.90
N ASP A 141 -19.44 -26.07 -11.53
CA ASP A 141 -19.68 -27.43 -11.04
C ASP A 141 -19.06 -27.57 -9.65
N ASP A 142 -19.23 -28.74 -9.02
CA ASP A 142 -18.72 -29.00 -7.67
C ASP A 142 -17.21 -28.70 -7.54
N ALA A 143 -16.42 -28.99 -8.57
CA ALA A 143 -14.96 -28.77 -8.58
C ALA A 143 -14.57 -27.28 -8.61
N SER A 144 -15.51 -26.40 -8.99
CA SER A 144 -15.31 -24.96 -9.00
C SER A 144 -15.50 -24.32 -7.62
N TRP A 145 -16.00 -25.08 -6.65
CA TRP A 145 -16.37 -24.62 -5.32
C TRP A 145 -15.63 -25.40 -4.22
N ASP A 146 -15.34 -24.73 -3.11
CA ASP A 146 -14.72 -25.34 -1.93
C ASP A 146 -15.58 -25.07 -0.69
N LEU A 147 -15.79 -26.09 0.14
CA LEU A 147 -16.56 -26.00 1.38
C LEU A 147 -15.70 -25.37 2.48
N LEU A 148 -16.14 -24.22 3.01
CA LEU A 148 -15.42 -23.52 4.10
C LEU A 148 -15.76 -24.06 5.50
N GLY A 149 -16.76 -24.92 5.58
CA GLY A 149 -17.16 -25.61 6.80
C GLY A 149 -17.40 -27.08 6.49
N GLY A 150 -17.28 -27.91 7.51
CA GLY A 150 -17.53 -29.33 7.39
C GLY A 150 -18.18 -29.86 8.65
N THR A 151 -18.90 -30.96 8.51
CA THR A 151 -19.35 -31.78 9.63
C THR A 151 -18.60 -33.09 9.61
N TYR A 152 -18.18 -33.55 10.78
CA TYR A 152 -17.64 -34.88 10.94
C TYR A 152 -18.78 -35.81 11.34
N ASP A 153 -19.00 -36.88 10.59
CA ASP A 153 -19.97 -37.90 11.01
C ASP A 153 -19.39 -38.67 12.21
N LEU A 154 -20.08 -38.59 13.33
CA LEU A 154 -19.75 -39.30 14.56
C LEU A 154 -20.67 -40.51 14.79
N SER A 155 -21.43 -40.94 13.78
CA SER A 155 -22.37 -42.05 13.87
C SER A 155 -21.72 -43.38 14.28
N GLU A 156 -20.43 -43.58 13.96
CA GLU A 156 -19.64 -44.74 14.39
C GLU A 156 -19.27 -44.71 15.88
N TYR A 157 -19.39 -43.56 16.55
CA TYR A 157 -19.05 -43.42 17.96
C TYR A 157 -20.29 -43.62 18.84
N ALA A 158 -20.11 -44.38 19.94
CA ALA A 158 -21.15 -44.60 20.93
C ALA A 158 -21.63 -43.28 21.54
N LYS A 159 -22.95 -43.10 21.65
CA LYS A 159 -23.52 -41.93 22.31
C LYS A 159 -23.31 -42.05 23.81
N LYS A 160 -23.30 -40.91 24.51
CA LYS A 160 -23.20 -40.89 25.97
C LYS A 160 -24.30 -41.72 26.64
N THR A 161 -25.50 -41.77 26.06
CA THR A 161 -26.61 -42.62 26.51
C THR A 161 -26.27 -44.10 26.42
N ASP A 162 -25.63 -44.51 25.32
CA ASP A 162 -25.27 -45.91 25.05
C ASP A 162 -24.19 -46.39 26.05
N LEU A 163 -23.37 -45.47 26.56
CA LEU A 163 -22.35 -45.73 27.59
C LEU A 163 -22.92 -45.79 29.02
N ILE A 164 -24.08 -45.17 29.29
CA ILE A 164 -24.71 -45.16 30.62
C ILE A 164 -25.40 -46.51 30.92
N ASP A 165 -25.89 -47.20 29.88
CA ASP A 165 -26.50 -48.53 29.99
C ASP A 165 -25.46 -49.65 30.12
N MET A 166 -24.16 -49.33 30.02
CA MET A 166 -23.06 -50.24 30.27
C MET A 166 -22.79 -50.40 31.78
N THR A 167 -23.84 -50.64 32.57
CA THR A 167 -23.71 -51.07 33.97
C THR A 167 -23.13 -52.49 33.99
N TYR A 168 -21.93 -52.62 34.58
CA TYR A 168 -21.21 -53.87 34.80
C TYR A 168 -22.15 -55.01 35.23
N THR A 169 -22.30 -56.03 34.38
CA THR A 169 -22.69 -57.36 34.87
C THR A 169 -21.44 -57.95 35.50
N ILE A 170 -21.28 -57.79 36.81
CA ILE A 170 -20.31 -58.60 37.55
C ILE A 170 -20.89 -60.02 37.54
N ASP A 171 -20.29 -60.90 36.74
CA ASP A 171 -20.56 -62.34 36.81
C ASP A 171 -20.14 -62.84 38.20
N GLY A 172 -21.13 -62.95 39.07
CA GLY A 172 -20.94 -63.45 40.42
C GLY A 172 -20.79 -64.96 40.41
N SER A 173 -19.56 -65.45 40.27
CA SER A 173 -19.13 -66.69 40.94
C SER A 173 -17.97 -66.35 41.86
N VAL A 174 -18.30 -66.00 43.10
CA VAL A 174 -17.35 -66.09 44.20
C VAL A 174 -17.53 -67.50 44.77
N ASP A 175 -16.69 -68.42 44.32
CA ASP A 175 -16.63 -69.77 44.89
C ASP A 175 -16.08 -69.64 46.33
N TYR A 176 -16.91 -69.96 47.31
CA TYR A 176 -16.53 -70.13 48.72
C TYR A 176 -16.05 -71.56 48.98
#